data_AF-A0A9W9T908-F1
#
_entry.id   AF-A0A9W9T908-F1
#
_cell.length_a   1.000
_cell.length_b   1.000
_cell.length_c   1.000
_cell.angle_alpha   90.00
_cell.angle_beta   90.00
_cell.angle_gamma   90.00
#
_symmetry.space_group_name_H-M   'P 1'
#
loop_
_entity.id
_entity.type
_entity.pdbx_description
1 polymer ?
#
loop_
_entity_poly.entity_id
_entity_poly.type
_entity_poly.pdbx_seq_one_letter_code
_entity_poly.pdbx_strand_id
1 'polypeptide(L)'
;MGTATDLPSLSNPSDPLDGLPPPYTEHDPQSAAQAPQYEIPSYTACASTSTSATAKFPPAMNGYFQWKLTTTFHLGPTADEKLYAVSTPATVFNNKPTIVLHDGPTNKHPVMATAQGDKWGRSRPVAITLPPRPGSQHQDSIVEQVVPGGSLKHFSPSHMFEISVGPKGTTPEKFEWRKSHGNEIKELVGFSYGWKLVRLTGPVKSVAGSRKERDRGYTSDGLEIVALIAHNASWSMTKGFRFAFMGAGLTGTMGENWEIVVVTSALQLWFIDVQGTSATTAAPGVATSLN
;
A
#
# COMPACT_ATOMS: atom_id res chain seq x y z
N MET A 1 29.28 -69.04 -4.03
CA MET A 1 28.58 -68.51 -2.85
C MET A 1 28.01 -67.15 -3.23
N GLY A 2 26.72 -66.90 -2.96
CA GLY A 2 26.07 -65.58 -2.98
C GLY A 2 25.67 -65.07 -4.37
N THR A 3 24.55 -65.53 -4.93
CA THR A 3 23.21 -64.88 -4.90
C THR A 3 23.05 -63.65 -5.80
N ALA A 4 22.29 -63.80 -6.88
CA ALA A 4 21.39 -62.76 -7.36
C ALA A 4 20.19 -63.41 -8.04
N THR A 5 19.03 -63.05 -7.52
CA THR A 5 17.68 -63.61 -7.68
C THR A 5 17.03 -63.22 -9.01
N ASP A 6 16.14 -64.10 -9.48
CA ASP A 6 15.16 -63.96 -10.55
C ASP A 6 14.47 -62.58 -10.66
N LEU A 7 14.24 -62.16 -11.91
CA LEU A 7 13.11 -61.33 -12.32
C LEU A 7 12.40 -62.02 -13.50
N PRO A 8 11.06 -62.20 -13.47
CA PRO A 8 10.36 -62.87 -14.55
C PRO A 8 10.10 -61.93 -15.73
N SER A 9 10.26 -62.48 -16.93
CA SER A 9 9.69 -61.96 -18.18
C SER A 9 8.18 -62.00 -18.15
N LEU A 10 7.51 -61.01 -18.77
CA LEU A 10 6.32 -61.20 -19.61
C LEU A 10 5.99 -59.92 -20.42
N SER A 11 6.31 -60.00 -21.71
CA SER A 11 5.54 -59.53 -22.87
C SER A 11 4.95 -58.10 -22.94
N ASN A 12 5.54 -57.35 -23.89
CA ASN A 12 5.01 -56.26 -24.72
C ASN A 12 3.50 -56.36 -25.05
N PRO A 13 2.83 -55.22 -25.32
CA PRO A 13 2.71 -54.83 -26.73
C PRO A 13 2.76 -53.31 -27.03
N SER A 14 3.44 -53.01 -28.15
CA SER A 14 3.19 -51.94 -29.13
C SER A 14 3.19 -50.48 -28.68
N ASP A 15 4.29 -49.81 -28.99
CA ASP A 15 4.40 -48.39 -29.31
C ASP A 15 3.69 -48.08 -30.66
N PRO A 16 3.11 -46.89 -30.83
CA PRO A 16 3.64 -46.06 -31.91
C PRO A 16 3.81 -44.59 -31.51
N LEU A 17 5.04 -44.11 -31.71
CA LEU A 17 5.39 -42.71 -31.96
C LEU A 17 4.55 -42.13 -33.11
N ASP A 18 3.74 -41.11 -32.86
CA ASP A 18 3.72 -39.86 -33.64
C ASP A 18 2.61 -38.92 -33.14
N GLY A 19 3.00 -37.80 -32.56
CA GLY A 19 2.10 -36.76 -32.06
C GLY A 19 2.58 -35.39 -32.52
N LEU A 20 2.76 -35.21 -33.83
CA LEU A 20 2.94 -33.88 -34.40
C LEU A 20 1.68 -33.03 -34.13
N PRO A 21 1.81 -31.74 -33.78
CA PRO A 21 0.65 -30.85 -33.67
C PRO A 21 -0.01 -30.67 -35.04
N PRO A 22 -1.34 -30.46 -35.09
CA PRO A 22 -2.06 -30.30 -36.35
C PRO A 22 -1.55 -29.07 -37.12
N PRO A 23 -1.58 -29.11 -38.47
CA PRO A 23 -1.15 -28.01 -39.30
C PRO A 23 -2.04 -26.78 -39.06
N TYR A 24 -1.41 -25.60 -39.02
CA TYR A 24 -2.11 -24.33 -38.82
C TYR A 24 -2.93 -24.00 -40.06
N THR A 25 -4.26 -23.99 -39.93
CA THR A 25 -5.14 -23.41 -40.96
C THR A 25 -5.14 -21.89 -40.77
N GLU A 26 -4.60 -21.16 -41.74
CA GLU A 26 -4.80 -19.70 -41.80
C GLU A 26 -6.29 -19.41 -42.02
N HIS A 27 -6.93 -18.81 -41.03
CA HIS A 27 -8.32 -18.37 -41.15
C HIS A 27 -8.40 -17.08 -41.99
N ASP A 28 -9.29 -17.14 -42.98
CA ASP A 28 -9.70 -16.10 -43.92
C ASP A 28 -9.96 -14.72 -43.25
N PRO A 29 -9.56 -13.57 -43.83
CA PRO A 29 -9.59 -12.27 -43.16
C PRO A 29 -10.98 -11.60 -43.10
N GLN A 30 -12.08 -12.30 -43.42
CA GLN A 30 -13.42 -11.70 -43.51
C GLN A 30 -14.31 -11.84 -42.27
N SER A 31 -13.78 -12.29 -41.13
CA SER A 31 -14.51 -12.31 -39.85
C SER A 31 -14.00 -11.27 -38.83
N ALA A 32 -13.36 -10.20 -39.30
CA ALA A 32 -12.80 -9.11 -38.47
C ALA A 32 -13.82 -8.01 -38.08
N ALA A 33 -15.11 -8.36 -37.95
CA ALA A 33 -16.17 -7.40 -37.63
C ALA A 33 -17.15 -7.92 -36.57
N GLN A 34 -16.66 -8.57 -35.51
CA GLN A 34 -17.41 -8.61 -34.25
C GLN A 34 -16.47 -8.90 -33.07
N ALA A 35 -15.81 -7.86 -32.57
CA ALA A 35 -15.20 -7.94 -31.26
C ALA A 35 -16.32 -8.12 -30.22
N PRO A 36 -16.23 -9.08 -29.27
CA PRO A 36 -17.16 -9.13 -28.17
C PRO A 36 -17.07 -7.82 -27.40
N GLN A 37 -18.19 -7.11 -27.27
CA GLN A 37 -18.26 -5.95 -26.40
C GLN A 37 -17.94 -6.42 -24.98
N TYR A 38 -16.80 -5.99 -24.47
CA TYR A 38 -16.54 -6.04 -23.04
C TYR A 38 -17.58 -5.11 -22.37
N GLU A 39 -18.59 -5.70 -21.74
CA GLU A 39 -19.35 -5.00 -20.72
C GLU A 39 -18.35 -4.54 -19.65
N ILE A 40 -18.16 -3.23 -19.56
CA ILE A 40 -17.55 -2.62 -18.40
C ILE A 40 -18.48 -2.96 -17.24
N PRO A 41 -18.05 -3.69 -16.19
CA PRO A 41 -18.92 -3.93 -15.05
C PRO A 41 -19.22 -2.58 -14.40
N SER A 42 -20.43 -2.11 -14.67
CA SER A 42 -21.09 -1.05 -13.93
C SER A 42 -21.10 -1.48 -12.47
N TYR A 43 -20.52 -0.66 -11.60
CA TYR A 43 -20.58 -0.88 -10.16
C TYR A 43 -22.05 -0.78 -9.73
N THR A 44 -22.77 -1.89 -9.75
CA THR A 44 -23.99 -1.97 -8.96
C THR A 44 -23.51 -2.06 -7.52
N ALA A 45 -23.49 -0.90 -6.86
CA ALA A 45 -23.43 -0.83 -5.42
C ALA A 45 -24.47 -1.83 -4.89
N CYS A 46 -24.04 -2.83 -4.13
CA CYS A 46 -24.93 -3.45 -3.17
C CYS A 46 -25.34 -2.32 -2.22
N ALA A 47 -26.49 -1.73 -2.50
CA ALA A 47 -27.12 -0.68 -1.74
C ALA A 47 -27.59 -1.26 -0.40
N SER A 48 -26.63 -1.50 0.49
CA SER A 48 -26.81 -1.22 1.90
C SER A 48 -26.31 0.21 2.07
N THR A 49 -27.23 1.16 2.27
CA THR A 49 -26.94 2.55 2.60
C THR A 49 -26.12 2.64 3.88
N SER A 50 -24.81 2.44 3.76
CA SER A 50 -23.80 2.84 4.72
C SER A 50 -23.05 3.96 4.02
N THR A 51 -23.43 5.20 4.32
CA THR A 51 -22.62 6.36 3.97
C THR A 51 -21.22 6.09 4.50
N SER A 52 -20.24 5.88 3.61
CA SER A 52 -18.84 5.80 4.01
C SER A 52 -18.49 7.12 4.70
N ALA A 53 -18.36 7.07 6.01
CA ALA A 53 -18.15 8.22 6.86
C ALA A 53 -16.85 8.01 7.60
N THR A 54 -15.74 8.10 6.88
CA THR A 54 -14.45 8.40 7.52
C THR A 54 -14.60 9.68 8.34
N ALA A 55 -13.96 9.72 9.51
CA ALA A 55 -14.12 10.77 10.50
C ALA A 55 -13.46 12.08 10.07
N LYS A 56 -12.29 12.02 9.43
CA LYS A 56 -11.47 13.20 9.13
C LYS A 56 -11.10 13.35 7.66
N PHE A 57 -10.73 12.26 6.99
CA PHE A 57 -10.24 12.30 5.60
C PHE A 57 -11.29 11.76 4.64
N PRO A 58 -11.25 12.07 3.33
CA PRO A 58 -12.08 11.37 2.36
C PRO A 58 -11.68 9.88 2.24
N PRO A 59 -12.59 9.00 1.80
CA PRO A 59 -12.32 7.56 1.63
C PRO A 59 -11.09 7.23 0.76
N ALA A 60 -10.81 8.07 -0.24
CA ALA A 60 -9.62 7.96 -1.09
C ALA A 60 -9.12 9.35 -1.50
N MET A 61 -7.81 9.47 -1.66
CA MET A 61 -7.14 10.72 -2.03
C MET A 61 -5.86 10.46 -2.82
N ASN A 62 -5.37 11.49 -3.50
CA ASN A 62 -4.09 11.48 -4.19
C ASN A 62 -3.13 12.48 -3.55
N GLY A 63 -1.84 12.18 -3.62
CA GLY A 63 -0.79 13.13 -3.29
C GLY A 63 -0.33 13.89 -4.53
N TYR A 64 -0.46 15.21 -4.52
CA TYR A 64 -0.11 16.10 -5.62
C TYR A 64 1.23 16.81 -5.35
N PHE A 65 2.26 16.44 -6.11
CA PHE A 65 3.64 16.87 -5.95
C PHE A 65 4.10 17.76 -7.09
N GLN A 66 4.92 18.77 -6.74
CA GLN A 66 5.67 19.56 -7.70
C GLN A 66 7.16 19.40 -7.40
N TRP A 67 7.78 18.42 -8.08
CA TRP A 67 9.14 17.93 -7.83
C TRP A 67 10.28 18.96 -7.84
N LYS A 68 10.06 20.18 -8.35
CA LYS A 68 11.15 21.12 -8.63
C LYS A 68 11.17 22.41 -7.79
N LEU A 69 10.18 22.72 -6.97
CA LEU A 69 10.14 24.02 -6.29
C LEU A 69 9.61 24.06 -4.86
N THR A 70 8.85 23.06 -4.39
CA THR A 70 8.10 23.24 -3.13
C THR A 70 8.48 22.20 -2.08
N THR A 71 8.74 22.69 -0.86
CA THR A 71 8.77 21.88 0.38
C THR A 71 7.37 21.47 0.85
N THR A 72 6.35 21.71 0.03
CA THR A 72 4.95 21.48 0.37
C THR A 72 4.26 20.80 -0.81
N PHE A 73 3.48 19.77 -0.52
CA PHE A 73 2.62 19.08 -1.46
C PHE A 73 1.20 18.95 -0.86
N HIS A 74 0.24 18.50 -1.66
CA HIS A 74 -1.18 18.57 -1.29
C HIS A 74 -1.85 17.21 -1.37
N LEU A 75 -2.84 16.99 -0.52
CA LEU A 75 -3.70 15.81 -0.51
C LEU A 75 -5.12 16.22 -0.87
N GLY A 76 -5.76 15.41 -1.71
CA GLY A 76 -7.15 15.65 -2.07
C GLY A 76 -7.74 14.56 -2.97
N PRO A 77 -9.08 14.46 -3.04
CA PRO A 77 -9.75 13.55 -3.97
C PRO A 77 -9.34 13.83 -5.42
N THR A 78 -9.28 15.11 -5.80
CA THR A 78 -8.95 15.60 -7.15
C THR A 78 -7.86 16.69 -7.09
N ALA A 79 -7.33 17.09 -8.25
CA ALA A 79 -6.26 18.08 -8.32
C ALA A 79 -6.74 19.50 -7.97
N ASP A 80 -8.02 19.77 -8.19
CA ASP A 80 -8.67 21.04 -7.90
C ASP A 80 -9.19 21.09 -6.45
N GLU A 81 -9.52 19.93 -5.89
CA GLU A 81 -10.00 19.79 -4.51
C GLU A 81 -8.87 19.37 -3.57
N LYS A 82 -7.95 20.30 -3.28
CA LYS A 82 -6.88 20.10 -2.30
C LYS A 82 -7.42 20.39 -0.90
N LEU A 83 -7.46 19.37 -0.05
CA LEU A 83 -8.02 19.45 1.30
C LEU A 83 -6.94 19.64 2.37
N TYR A 84 -5.79 19.00 2.19
CA TYR A 84 -4.70 19.04 3.19
C TYR A 84 -3.38 19.40 2.53
N ALA A 85 -2.51 20.05 3.30
CA ALA A 85 -1.12 20.31 2.94
C ALA A 85 -0.19 19.44 3.76
N VAL A 86 0.87 18.96 3.12
CA VAL A 86 1.98 18.28 3.77
C VAL A 86 3.24 19.07 3.49
N SER A 87 3.94 19.48 4.54
CA SER A 87 5.21 20.19 4.40
C SER A 87 6.39 19.36 4.92
N THR A 88 7.54 19.54 4.27
CA THR A 88 8.84 18.96 4.59
C THR A 88 9.78 20.13 4.88
N PRO A 89 9.95 20.55 6.14
CA PRO A 89 10.74 21.74 6.46
C PRO A 89 12.15 21.71 5.84
N ALA A 90 12.53 22.78 5.12
CA ALA A 90 13.77 22.88 4.35
C ALA A 90 15.05 22.71 5.20
N THR A 91 14.98 22.98 6.50
CA THR A 91 16.09 22.87 7.44
C THR A 91 16.50 21.43 7.75
N VAL A 92 15.80 20.44 7.18
CA VAL A 92 15.95 19.01 7.51
C VAL A 92 16.52 18.19 6.35
N PHE A 93 17.29 18.82 5.45
CA PHE A 93 18.25 18.09 4.59
C PHE A 93 19.35 17.36 5.41
N ASN A 94 19.34 17.46 6.75
CA ASN A 94 20.07 16.58 7.66
C ASN A 94 19.19 15.40 8.12
N ASN A 95 19.54 14.19 7.65
CA ASN A 95 19.36 12.84 8.22
C ASN A 95 18.02 12.39 8.87
N LYS A 96 16.97 13.21 8.97
CA LYS A 96 15.71 12.86 9.64
C LYS A 96 14.49 13.28 8.82
N PRO A 97 13.88 12.40 8.00
CA PRO A 97 12.66 12.71 7.28
C PRO A 97 11.59 13.15 8.28
N THR A 98 11.26 14.44 8.20
CA THR A 98 10.20 15.08 8.98
C THR A 98 9.11 15.51 8.02
N ILE A 99 7.91 15.00 8.24
CA ILE A 99 6.70 15.48 7.55
C ILE A 99 5.80 16.18 8.56
N VAL A 100 5.11 17.23 8.10
CA VAL A 100 4.10 17.94 8.88
C VAL A 100 2.82 17.93 8.07
N LEU A 101 1.78 17.29 8.61
CA LEU A 101 0.44 17.26 8.04
C LEU A 101 -0.38 18.42 8.62
N HIS A 102 -1.00 19.21 7.75
CA HIS A 102 -1.79 20.38 8.11
C HIS A 102 -3.29 20.15 7.85
N ASP A 103 -4.12 20.70 8.74
CA ASP A 103 -5.58 20.67 8.65
C ASP A 103 -6.12 21.76 7.72
N GLY A 104 -5.75 21.67 6.45
CA GLY A 104 -6.20 22.58 5.40
C GLY A 104 -5.21 22.67 4.23
N PRO A 105 -5.57 23.37 3.15
CA PRO A 105 -4.85 23.34 1.87
C PRO A 105 -3.48 24.02 1.87
N THR A 106 -3.05 24.63 2.98
CA THR A 106 -1.77 25.34 3.05
C THR A 106 -1.04 25.07 4.36
N ASN A 107 0.28 25.19 4.37
CA ASN A 107 1.12 25.04 5.58
C ASN A 107 0.86 26.07 6.71
N LYS A 108 0.03 27.09 6.46
CA LYS A 108 -0.46 28.04 7.46
C LYS A 108 -1.62 27.51 8.31
N HIS A 109 -2.23 26.41 7.91
CA HIS A 109 -3.31 25.78 8.67
C HIS A 109 -2.77 25.01 9.88
N PRO A 110 -3.61 24.77 10.91
CA PRO A 110 -3.21 24.06 12.11
C PRO A 110 -2.50 22.74 11.82
N VAL A 111 -1.46 22.43 12.61
CA VAL A 111 -0.75 21.16 12.49
C VAL A 111 -1.65 20.05 13.02
N MET A 112 -1.84 19.02 12.20
CA MET A 112 -2.63 17.84 12.53
C MET A 112 -1.76 16.71 13.07
N ALA A 113 -0.60 16.50 12.44
CA ALA A 113 0.38 15.54 12.90
C ALA A 113 1.77 15.91 12.39
N THR A 114 2.78 15.44 13.10
CA THR A 114 4.17 15.44 12.65
C THR A 114 4.68 14.01 12.67
N ALA A 115 5.46 13.61 11.68
CA ALA A 115 6.21 12.35 11.73
C ALA A 115 7.70 12.65 11.71
N GLN A 116 8.46 11.97 12.55
CA GLN A 116 9.91 12.10 12.64
C GLN A 116 10.54 10.71 12.66
N GLY A 117 11.36 10.42 11.65
CA GLY A 117 12.06 9.14 11.52
C GLY A 117 13.54 9.32 11.21
N ASP A 118 14.26 8.20 11.13
CA ASP A 118 15.57 8.16 10.49
C ASP A 118 15.44 8.12 8.96
N LYS A 119 16.53 8.44 8.24
CA LYS A 119 16.54 8.59 6.77
C LYS A 119 15.91 7.42 6.00
N TRP A 120 16.08 6.20 6.51
CA TRP A 120 15.69 4.99 5.80
C TRP A 120 14.48 4.30 6.41
N GLY A 121 13.98 4.74 7.57
CA GLY A 121 12.88 4.11 8.30
C GLY A 121 13.12 2.65 8.65
N ARG A 122 14.38 2.20 8.78
CA ARG A 122 14.70 0.76 8.96
C ARG A 122 15.23 0.42 10.34
N SER A 123 15.90 1.36 10.99
CA SER A 123 16.65 1.07 12.22
C SER A 123 16.02 1.66 13.46
N ARG A 124 15.26 2.75 13.31
CA ARG A 124 14.59 3.44 14.42
C ARG A 124 13.10 3.56 14.19
N PRO A 125 12.30 3.54 15.27
CA PRO A 125 10.89 3.91 15.20
C PRO A 125 10.70 5.30 14.58
N VAL A 126 9.64 5.45 13.81
CA VAL A 126 9.12 6.77 13.42
C VAL A 126 8.16 7.21 14.52
N ALA A 127 8.44 8.36 15.12
CA ALA A 127 7.53 9.00 16.07
C ALA A 127 6.50 9.82 15.30
N ILE A 128 5.21 9.54 15.51
CA ILE A 128 4.10 10.33 15.01
C ILE A 128 3.47 11.08 16.19
N THR A 129 3.52 12.41 16.17
CA THR A 129 2.97 13.26 17.21
C THR A 129 1.73 13.99 16.71
N LEU A 130 0.61 13.81 17.40
CA LEU A 130 -0.63 14.56 17.23
C LEU A 130 -0.68 15.64 18.32
N PRO A 131 -0.59 16.94 17.98
CA PRO A 131 -0.71 17.99 18.98
C PRO A 131 -2.16 18.12 19.48
N PRO A 132 -2.37 18.75 20.66
CA PRO A 132 -3.70 19.14 21.11
C PRO A 132 -4.33 20.08 20.08
N ARG A 133 -5.58 19.80 19.69
CA ARG A 133 -6.30 20.61 18.70
C ARG A 133 -7.66 21.05 19.23
N PRO A 134 -8.13 22.27 18.87
CA PRO A 134 -9.50 22.67 19.12
C PRO A 134 -10.47 21.64 18.50
N GLY A 135 -11.37 21.09 19.33
CA GLY A 135 -12.31 20.06 18.90
C GLY A 135 -11.77 18.62 18.91
N SER A 136 -10.50 18.39 19.25
CA SER A 136 -9.98 17.03 19.45
C SER A 136 -10.42 16.44 20.80
N GLN A 137 -10.53 15.11 20.85
CA GLN A 137 -10.93 14.40 22.08
C GLN A 137 -9.85 14.39 23.18
N HIS A 138 -8.64 14.90 22.91
CA HIS A 138 -7.50 14.83 23.83
C HIS A 138 -6.95 16.22 24.14
N GLN A 139 -6.60 16.43 25.41
CA GLN A 139 -6.02 17.70 25.88
C GLN A 139 -4.50 17.73 25.76
N ASP A 140 -3.86 16.55 25.74
CA ASP A 140 -2.41 16.40 25.65
C ASP A 140 -2.00 15.86 24.26
N SER A 141 -0.71 16.00 23.95
CA SER A 141 -0.15 15.43 22.72
C SER A 141 -0.18 13.90 22.78
N ILE A 142 -0.59 13.26 21.68
CA ILE A 142 -0.46 11.81 21.50
C ILE A 142 0.82 11.55 20.72
N VAL A 143 1.64 10.61 21.19
CA VAL A 143 2.87 10.20 20.50
C VAL A 143 2.80 8.71 20.23
N GLU A 144 2.67 8.35 18.95
CA GLU A 144 2.66 6.96 18.50
C GLU A 144 3.97 6.57 17.83
N GLN A 145 4.38 5.33 18.06
CA GLN A 145 5.63 4.79 17.50
C GLN A 145 5.30 3.78 16.39
N VAL A 146 5.71 4.12 15.17
CA VAL A 146 5.70 3.20 14.04
C VAL A 146 7.05 2.50 13.99
N VAL A 147 7.08 1.27 14.48
CA VAL A 147 8.30 0.48 14.67
C VAL A 147 8.56 -0.34 13.40
N PRO A 148 9.76 -0.26 12.80
CA PRO A 148 10.16 -1.16 11.73
C PRO A 148 10.08 -2.61 12.20
N GLY A 149 9.33 -3.41 11.47
CA GLY A 149 9.13 -4.84 11.65
C GLY A 149 9.79 -5.67 10.54
N GLY A 150 9.84 -6.97 10.80
CA GLY A 150 10.41 -7.96 9.90
C GLY A 150 10.89 -9.17 10.69
N SER A 151 10.24 -10.32 10.50
CA SER A 151 10.79 -11.58 10.96
C SER A 151 12.01 -11.94 10.12
N LEU A 152 13.03 -12.60 10.70
CA LEU A 152 14.11 -13.26 9.94
C LEU A 152 13.58 -14.21 8.83
N LYS A 153 12.30 -14.59 8.86
CA LYS A 153 11.62 -15.38 7.83
C LYS A 153 10.98 -14.58 6.68
N HIS A 154 10.77 -13.27 6.81
CA HIS A 154 10.15 -12.42 5.79
C HIS A 154 11.11 -11.35 5.29
N PHE A 155 11.59 -11.48 4.05
CA PHE A 155 12.51 -10.54 3.41
C PHE A 155 11.88 -9.18 3.03
N SER A 156 10.58 -9.00 3.25
CA SER A 156 9.87 -7.77 2.89
C SER A 156 9.76 -6.83 4.11
N PRO A 157 10.14 -5.55 3.98
CA PRO A 157 9.98 -4.57 5.06
C PRO A 157 8.53 -4.50 5.55
N SER A 158 8.36 -4.42 6.87
CA SER A 158 7.08 -4.09 7.50
C SER A 158 7.25 -3.02 8.57
N HIS A 159 6.15 -2.39 8.97
CA HIS A 159 6.13 -1.37 10.01
C HIS A 159 4.87 -1.52 10.85
N MET A 160 5.01 -1.60 12.17
CA MET A 160 3.90 -1.84 13.07
C MET A 160 3.66 -0.64 13.98
N PHE A 161 2.40 -0.43 14.33
CA PHE A 161 2.03 0.49 15.39
C PHE A 161 0.80 -0.03 16.14
N GLU A 162 0.61 0.49 17.33
CA GLU A 162 -0.57 0.27 18.16
C GLU A 162 -1.22 1.63 18.38
N ILE A 163 -2.55 1.70 18.33
CA ILE A 163 -3.27 2.91 18.66
C ILE A 163 -4.65 2.55 19.19
N SER A 164 -5.17 3.36 20.10
CA SER A 164 -6.52 3.19 20.60
C SER A 164 -7.56 3.62 19.56
N VAL A 165 -8.49 2.72 19.28
CA VAL A 165 -9.60 2.93 18.34
C VAL A 165 -10.96 2.92 19.06
N GLY A 166 -12.01 3.21 18.28
CA GLY A 166 -13.40 3.20 18.74
C GLY A 166 -13.91 4.61 19.06
N PRO A 167 -15.22 4.76 19.32
CA PRO A 167 -15.84 6.08 19.56
C PRO A 167 -15.24 6.88 20.71
N LYS A 168 -14.66 6.18 21.70
CA LYS A 168 -14.00 6.76 22.88
C LYS A 168 -12.47 6.68 22.82
N GLY A 169 -11.89 6.10 21.76
CA GLY A 169 -10.45 5.91 21.63
C GLY A 169 -9.84 5.13 22.79
N THR A 170 -10.49 4.05 23.24
CA THR A 170 -10.07 3.27 24.43
C THR A 170 -9.60 1.86 24.13
N THR A 171 -9.86 1.34 22.92
CA THR A 171 -9.54 -0.05 22.59
C THR A 171 -8.22 -0.10 21.83
N PRO A 172 -7.10 -0.50 22.44
CA PRO A 172 -5.82 -0.58 21.73
C PRO A 172 -5.89 -1.66 20.66
N GLU A 173 -5.53 -1.29 19.43
CA GLU A 173 -5.42 -2.22 18.31
C GLU A 173 -4.09 -2.09 17.60
N LYS A 174 -3.60 -3.22 17.09
CA LYS A 174 -2.31 -3.32 16.40
C LYS A 174 -2.51 -3.39 14.91
N PHE A 175 -1.65 -2.68 14.19
CA PHE A 175 -1.66 -2.61 12.74
C PHE A 175 -0.26 -2.83 12.18
N GLU A 176 -0.18 -3.36 10.97
CA GLU A 176 1.08 -3.58 10.26
C GLU A 176 0.99 -3.10 8.81
N TRP A 177 1.84 -2.15 8.45
CA TRP A 177 2.15 -1.84 7.07
C TRP A 177 3.05 -2.93 6.50
N ARG A 178 2.61 -3.54 5.40
CA ARG A 178 3.38 -4.54 4.65
C ARG A 178 3.64 -4.04 3.24
N LYS A 179 4.88 -4.14 2.78
CA LYS A 179 5.21 -3.84 1.39
C LYS A 179 4.45 -4.79 0.45
N SER A 180 3.83 -4.25 -0.59
CA SER A 180 2.95 -4.99 -1.48
C SER A 180 3.20 -4.64 -2.95
N HIS A 181 3.24 -5.69 -3.76
CA HIS A 181 3.20 -5.64 -5.23
C HIS A 181 1.94 -6.38 -5.75
N GLY A 182 0.98 -6.61 -4.84
CA GLY A 182 -0.19 -7.46 -5.05
C GLY A 182 -1.29 -6.83 -5.89
N ASN A 183 -2.27 -7.64 -6.26
CA ASN A 183 -3.40 -7.22 -7.09
C ASN A 183 -4.18 -6.08 -6.44
N GLU A 184 -4.23 -6.00 -5.12
CA GLU A 184 -4.93 -4.94 -4.39
C GLU A 184 -4.32 -3.54 -4.68
N ILE A 185 -3.00 -3.48 -4.85
CA ILE A 185 -2.26 -2.26 -5.22
C ILE A 185 -2.41 -1.97 -6.72
N LYS A 186 -2.38 -3.01 -7.56
CA LYS A 186 -2.63 -2.90 -9.01
C LYS A 186 -4.05 -2.47 -9.33
N GLU A 187 -5.05 -2.90 -8.58
CA GLU A 187 -6.43 -2.46 -8.76
C GLU A 187 -6.59 -0.99 -8.37
N LEU A 188 -5.77 -0.46 -7.45
CA LEU A 188 -5.85 0.94 -7.03
C LEU A 188 -5.35 1.92 -8.11
N VAL A 189 -4.29 1.59 -8.88
CA VAL A 189 -3.68 2.49 -9.90
C VAL A 189 -3.04 1.79 -11.12
N GLY A 190 -3.29 0.51 -11.36
CA GLY A 190 -2.83 -0.27 -12.54
C GLY A 190 -1.56 -1.10 -12.32
N PHE A 191 -0.40 -0.46 -12.18
CA PHE A 191 0.93 -1.12 -12.21
C PHE A 191 1.87 -0.73 -11.06
N SER A 192 1.31 -0.45 -9.89
CA SER A 192 2.10 0.12 -8.80
C SER A 192 2.63 -0.91 -7.81
N TYR A 193 3.67 -0.49 -7.11
CA TYR A 193 4.10 -1.03 -5.83
C TYR A 193 3.66 -0.06 -4.73
N GLY A 194 3.58 -0.54 -3.50
CA GLY A 194 3.11 0.29 -2.39
C GLY A 194 3.11 -0.45 -1.07
N TRP A 195 2.28 0.05 -0.16
CA TRP A 195 2.10 -0.51 1.17
C TRP A 195 0.62 -0.78 1.40
N LYS A 196 0.34 -1.86 2.13
CA LYS A 196 -0.99 -2.17 2.64
C LYS A 196 -0.95 -2.21 4.16
N LEU A 197 -1.95 -1.63 4.79
CA LEU A 197 -2.12 -1.69 6.23
C LEU A 197 -3.04 -2.84 6.58
N VAL A 198 -2.57 -3.75 7.41
CA VAL A 198 -3.37 -4.85 7.93
C VAL A 198 -3.71 -4.63 9.39
N ARG A 199 -4.91 -5.04 9.78
CA ARG A 199 -5.38 -5.03 11.18
C ARG A 199 -5.02 -6.37 11.82
N LEU A 200 -4.18 -6.34 12.86
CA LEU A 200 -3.67 -7.55 13.52
C LEU A 200 -4.60 -8.07 14.63
N THR A 201 -5.39 -7.17 15.25
CA THR A 201 -6.28 -7.50 16.37
C THR A 201 -7.75 -7.66 15.95
N GLY A 202 -8.02 -7.79 14.64
CA GLY A 202 -9.37 -7.88 14.07
C GLY A 202 -9.84 -9.31 13.82
N PRO A 203 -11.11 -9.50 13.38
CA PRO A 203 -11.61 -10.80 12.99
C PRO A 203 -10.81 -11.38 11.82
N VAL A 204 -10.18 -12.54 12.04
CA VAL A 204 -9.45 -13.27 11.00
C VAL A 204 -10.46 -14.10 10.21
N LYS A 205 -10.54 -13.88 8.90
CA LYS A 205 -11.33 -14.77 8.03
C LYS A 205 -10.51 -16.00 7.68
N SER A 206 -11.11 -17.18 7.76
CA SER A 206 -10.48 -18.40 7.26
C SER A 206 -10.33 -18.30 5.75
N VAL A 207 -9.08 -18.31 5.27
CA VAL A 207 -8.76 -18.20 3.84
C VAL A 207 -8.48 -19.59 3.30
N ALA A 208 -9.51 -20.23 2.76
CA ALA A 208 -9.35 -21.40 1.90
C ALA A 208 -9.46 -20.95 0.43
N GLY A 209 -8.53 -21.38 -0.44
CA GLY A 209 -8.60 -21.13 -1.89
C GLY A 209 -7.41 -20.38 -2.49
N SER A 210 -7.36 -20.39 -3.83
CA SER A 210 -6.28 -19.73 -4.59
C SER A 210 -6.37 -18.20 -4.51
N ARG A 211 -5.32 -17.46 -4.89
CA ARG A 211 -5.30 -15.97 -4.91
C ARG A 211 -6.51 -15.35 -5.65
N LYS A 212 -7.11 -16.06 -6.59
CA LYS A 212 -8.26 -15.60 -7.39
C LYS A 212 -9.62 -15.78 -6.69
N GLU A 213 -9.71 -16.63 -5.68
CA GLU A 213 -10.95 -16.99 -4.97
C GLU A 213 -11.09 -16.26 -3.62
N ARG A 214 -10.06 -15.52 -3.20
CA ARG A 214 -10.07 -14.84 -1.89
C ARG A 214 -11.01 -13.64 -1.88
N ASP A 215 -11.71 -13.48 -0.77
CA ASP A 215 -12.46 -12.27 -0.44
C ASP A 215 -11.55 -11.04 -0.59
N ARG A 216 -12.00 -10.09 -1.42
CA ARG A 216 -11.33 -8.81 -1.59
C ARG A 216 -11.22 -8.09 -0.24
N GLY A 217 -10.08 -7.44 0.00
CA GLY A 217 -9.82 -6.71 1.24
C GLY A 217 -9.23 -7.56 2.38
N TYR A 218 -8.87 -8.81 2.13
CA TYR A 218 -8.15 -9.66 3.09
C TYR A 218 -6.81 -10.15 2.52
N THR A 219 -5.82 -10.31 3.39
CA THR A 219 -4.53 -10.88 3.02
C THR A 219 -4.58 -12.41 2.94
N SER A 220 -3.51 -13.02 2.42
CA SER A 220 -3.40 -14.49 2.32
C SER A 220 -3.42 -15.20 3.67
N ASP A 221 -3.04 -14.52 4.74
CA ASP A 221 -3.10 -14.96 6.13
C ASP A 221 -4.42 -14.57 6.83
N GLY A 222 -5.42 -14.09 6.08
CA GLY A 222 -6.78 -13.85 6.59
C GLY A 222 -6.95 -12.55 7.36
N LEU A 223 -5.95 -11.67 7.35
CA LEU A 223 -6.00 -10.38 8.03
C LEU A 223 -6.69 -9.35 7.15
N GLU A 224 -7.54 -8.54 7.76
CA GLU A 224 -8.25 -7.45 7.09
C GLU A 224 -7.27 -6.36 6.65
N ILE A 225 -7.40 -5.92 5.40
CA ILE A 225 -6.72 -4.75 4.85
C ILE A 225 -7.59 -3.52 5.12
N VAL A 226 -7.04 -2.55 5.83
CA VAL A 226 -7.77 -1.36 6.28
C VAL A 226 -7.33 -0.05 5.62
N ALA A 227 -6.17 -0.07 4.96
CA ALA A 227 -5.73 1.04 4.12
C ALA A 227 -4.70 0.59 3.08
N LEU A 228 -4.56 1.36 2.01
CA LEU A 228 -3.56 1.19 0.96
C LEU A 228 -2.90 2.53 0.64
N ILE A 229 -1.60 2.49 0.36
CA ILE A 229 -0.91 3.56 -0.35
C ILE A 229 -0.12 2.97 -1.51
N ALA A 230 -0.43 3.42 -2.72
CA ALA A 230 0.22 2.99 -3.95
C ALA A 230 1.03 4.13 -4.54
N HIS A 231 2.29 3.87 -4.88
CA HIS A 231 3.07 4.79 -5.71
C HIS A 231 2.36 4.94 -7.06
N ASN A 232 2.17 6.17 -7.53
CA ASN A 232 1.50 6.35 -8.81
C ASN A 232 2.53 6.11 -9.93
N ALA A 233 2.30 5.07 -10.74
CA ALA A 233 3.12 4.73 -11.91
C ALA A 233 2.59 5.33 -13.23
N SER A 234 1.49 6.11 -13.20
CA SER A 234 0.88 6.67 -14.41
C SER A 234 1.56 7.97 -14.87
N TRP A 235 1.40 8.29 -16.17
CA TRP A 235 1.94 9.45 -16.91
C TRP A 235 1.60 10.86 -16.35
N SER A 236 1.02 10.97 -15.15
CA SER A 236 0.74 12.23 -14.49
C SER A 236 1.96 12.70 -13.69
N MET A 237 2.74 13.63 -14.25
CA MET A 237 3.92 14.21 -13.57
C MET A 237 3.61 14.87 -12.20
N THR A 238 2.35 15.16 -11.92
CA THR A 238 1.91 15.84 -10.69
C THR A 238 1.34 14.91 -9.62
N LYS A 239 1.10 13.62 -9.89
CA LYS A 239 0.52 12.69 -8.91
C LYS A 239 1.61 11.74 -8.40
N GLY A 240 1.97 11.85 -7.12
CA GLY A 240 3.03 11.02 -6.52
C GLY A 240 2.53 9.67 -6.00
N PHE A 241 1.32 9.63 -5.43
CA PHE A 241 0.72 8.41 -4.90
C PHE A 241 -0.81 8.50 -4.88
N ARG A 242 -1.44 7.35 -4.69
CA ARG A 242 -2.87 7.23 -4.33
C ARG A 242 -3.00 6.51 -2.98
N PHE A 243 -3.83 7.06 -2.12
CA PHE A 243 -4.17 6.49 -0.82
C PHE A 243 -5.67 6.15 -0.79
N ALA A 244 -6.03 5.04 -0.14
CA ALA A 244 -7.42 4.68 0.09
C ALA A 244 -7.58 3.94 1.42
N PHE A 245 -8.65 4.25 2.16
CA PHE A 245 -9.13 3.41 3.24
C PHE A 245 -9.83 2.17 2.66
N MET A 246 -9.85 1.08 3.43
CA MET A 246 -10.48 -0.18 3.07
C MET A 246 -11.12 -0.82 4.30
N GLY A 247 -12.01 -1.80 4.09
CA GLY A 247 -12.62 -2.58 5.18
C GLY A 247 -13.18 -1.69 6.29
N ALA A 248 -12.89 -2.04 7.54
CA ALA A 248 -13.25 -1.27 8.72
C ALA A 248 -12.59 0.13 8.81
N GLY A 249 -11.61 0.45 7.96
CA GLY A 249 -11.08 1.81 7.83
C GLY A 249 -12.04 2.78 7.13
N LEU A 250 -13.04 2.29 6.39
CA LEU A 250 -14.01 3.12 5.66
C LEU A 250 -15.23 3.54 6.50
N THR A 251 -15.37 2.99 7.70
CA THR A 251 -16.58 3.14 8.53
C THR A 251 -16.51 4.33 9.48
N GLY A 252 -15.33 4.95 9.65
CA GLY A 252 -15.06 5.98 10.66
C GLY A 252 -15.06 5.47 12.11
N THR A 253 -15.40 4.20 12.33
CA THR A 253 -15.52 3.65 13.70
C THR A 253 -14.19 3.55 14.42
N MET A 254 -13.08 3.56 13.70
CA MET A 254 -11.74 3.57 14.30
C MET A 254 -11.36 4.92 14.90
N GLY A 255 -12.04 5.99 14.51
CA GLY A 255 -11.88 7.34 15.07
C GLY A 255 -10.86 8.21 14.33
N GLU A 256 -10.97 9.52 14.54
CA GLU A 256 -10.15 10.52 13.86
C GLU A 256 -8.64 10.33 14.09
N ASN A 257 -8.20 10.07 15.33
CA ASN A 257 -6.77 9.93 15.61
C ASN A 257 -6.16 8.75 14.86
N TRP A 258 -6.90 7.64 14.75
CA TRP A 258 -6.49 6.49 13.96
C TRP A 258 -6.30 6.90 12.49
N GLU A 259 -7.27 7.59 11.89
CA GLU A 259 -7.14 8.04 10.50
C GLU A 259 -5.93 8.95 10.30
N ILE A 260 -5.67 9.86 11.23
CA ILE A 260 -4.52 10.77 11.18
C ILE A 260 -3.21 9.99 11.26
N VAL A 261 -3.08 9.03 12.18
CA VAL A 261 -1.87 8.20 12.32
C VAL A 261 -1.67 7.32 11.10
N VAL A 262 -2.74 6.76 10.53
CA VAL A 262 -2.70 5.94 9.31
C VAL A 262 -2.22 6.77 8.11
N VAL A 263 -2.82 7.94 7.88
CA VAL A 263 -2.42 8.81 6.77
C VAL A 263 -0.97 9.28 6.95
N THR A 264 -0.61 9.72 8.16
CA THR A 264 0.73 10.23 8.45
C THR A 264 1.79 9.14 8.34
N SER A 265 1.53 7.92 8.81
CA SER A 265 2.45 6.79 8.65
C SER A 265 2.60 6.37 7.19
N ALA A 266 1.50 6.34 6.41
CA ALA A 266 1.55 6.07 4.98
C ALA A 266 2.42 7.09 4.22
N LEU A 267 2.23 8.39 4.50
CA LEU A 267 3.03 9.47 3.94
C LEU A 267 4.52 9.32 4.24
N GLN A 268 4.85 8.98 5.50
CA GLN A 268 6.23 8.77 5.89
C GLN A 268 6.87 7.60 5.12
N LEU A 269 6.17 6.47 5.01
CA LEU A 269 6.65 5.29 4.26
C LEU A 269 6.86 5.60 2.78
N TRP A 270 5.92 6.33 2.18
CA TRP A 270 6.06 6.80 0.80
C TRP A 270 7.28 7.71 0.64
N PHE A 271 7.50 8.65 1.57
CA PHE A 271 8.64 9.58 1.53
C PHE A 271 9.98 8.84 1.70
N ILE A 272 10.03 7.82 2.55
CA ILE A 272 11.19 6.93 2.70
C ILE A 272 11.50 6.20 1.38
N ASP A 273 10.50 5.60 0.73
CA ASP A 273 10.67 4.89 -0.54
C ASP A 273 11.17 5.83 -1.65
N VAL A 274 10.60 7.04 -1.76
CA VAL A 274 10.99 8.03 -2.76
C VAL A 274 12.44 8.49 -2.56
N GLN A 275 12.84 8.83 -1.33
CA GLN A 275 14.21 9.24 -1.05
C GLN A 275 15.21 8.10 -1.27
N GLY A 276 14.85 6.86 -0.94
CA GLY A 276 15.69 5.68 -1.20
C GLY A 276 15.94 5.44 -2.69
N THR A 277 14.92 5.68 -3.52
CA THR A 277 15.02 5.55 -4.99
C THR A 277 15.92 6.64 -5.59
N SER A 278 15.75 7.90 -5.15
CA SER A 278 16.59 9.02 -5.60
C SER A 278 18.07 8.85 -5.20
N ALA A 279 18.36 8.31 -4.02
CA ALA A 279 19.74 8.06 -3.58
C ALA A 279 20.43 6.93 -4.36
N THR A 280 19.69 5.90 -4.75
CA THR A 280 20.22 4.78 -5.57
C THR A 280 20.53 5.23 -7.00
N THR A 281 19.73 6.15 -7.55
CA THR A 281 19.91 6.68 -8.91
C THR A 281 21.06 7.70 -9.00
N ALA A 282 21.45 8.31 -7.88
CA ALA A 282 22.48 9.34 -7.80
C ALA A 282 23.91 8.80 -7.55
N ALA A 283 24.15 7.49 -7.62
CA ALA A 283 25.50 6.91 -7.54
C ALA A 283 26.08 6.73 -8.96
N PRO A 284 27.01 7.58 -9.44
CA PRO A 284 27.78 7.29 -10.64
C PRO A 284 28.83 6.23 -10.30
N GLY A 285 29.01 5.27 -11.20
CA GLY A 285 30.05 4.25 -11.09
C GLY A 285 31.41 4.89 -10.82
N VAL A 286 32.07 4.42 -9.76
CA VAL A 286 33.50 4.64 -9.56
C VAL A 286 34.19 3.86 -10.68
N ALA A 287 34.43 4.54 -11.81
CA ALA A 287 35.34 4.04 -12.82
C ALA A 287 36.74 4.02 -12.19
N THR A 288 37.19 2.83 -11.79
CA THR A 288 38.56 2.59 -11.41
C THR A 288 39.42 2.75 -12.66
N SER A 289 40.05 3.91 -12.86
CA SER A 289 41.16 4.04 -13.80
C SER A 289 42.45 3.65 -13.08
N LEU A 290 42.99 2.52 -13.52
CA LEU A 290 44.39 2.12 -13.64
C LEU A 290 45.46 2.91 -12.86
N ASN A 291 46.28 2.16 -12.13
CA ASN A 291 47.74 2.19 -12.29
C ASN A 291 48.25 0.75 -12.39
#